data_AF-J2KLI5-F1
#
_entry.id   AF-J2KLI5-F1
#
_cell.length_a   1.000
_cell.length_b   1.000
_cell.length_c   1.000
_cell.angle_alpha   90.00
_cell.angle_beta   90.00
_cell.angle_gamma   90.00
#
_symmetry.space_group_name_H-M   'P 1'
#
loop_
_entity.id
_entity.type
_entity.pdbx_description
1 polymer ?
#
loop_
_entity_poly.entity_id
_entity_poly.type
_entity_poly.pdbx_seq_one_letter_code
_entity_poly.pdbx_strand_id
1 'polypeptide(L)'
;MRGLLGFDRMVTPAIVRVLYFLGLLGVIVLAGAALYQRQYLPAFTFLIFGAIGVRIYSELLIVLFRIHDSLVSINQQMKDRNSSGL
;
A
#
# COMPACT_ATOMS: atom_id res chain seq x y z
N MET A 1 -24.38 14.92 -9.74
CA MET A 1 -23.04 14.54 -10.25
C MET A 1 -22.17 13.98 -9.12
N ARG A 2 -22.46 12.79 -8.59
CA ARG A 2 -21.67 12.17 -7.50
C ARG A 2 -21.38 10.69 -7.78
N GLY A 3 -21.24 10.35 -9.06
CA GLY A 3 -20.92 9.00 -9.54
C GLY A 3 -19.45 8.74 -9.83
N LEU A 4 -18.55 9.71 -9.56
CA LEU A 4 -17.11 9.60 -9.87
C LEU A 4 -16.27 9.01 -8.72
N LEU A 5 -16.90 8.64 -7.60
CA LEU A 5 -16.24 7.99 -6.46
C LEU A 5 -16.56 6.50 -6.34
N GLY A 6 -16.96 5.85 -7.45
CA GLY A 6 -16.84 4.39 -7.60
C GLY A 6 -15.38 3.93 -7.72
N PHE A 7 -14.45 4.87 -7.67
CA PHE A 7 -13.01 4.63 -7.73
C PHE A 7 -12.44 4.26 -6.35
N ASP A 8 -13.04 4.59 -5.21
CA ASP A 8 -12.41 4.39 -3.89
C ASP A 8 -11.95 2.93 -3.63
N ARG A 9 -12.80 1.96 -3.97
CA ARG A 9 -12.51 0.52 -3.85
C ARG A 9 -11.51 -0.01 -4.89
N MET A 10 -11.26 0.72 -5.98
CA MET A 10 -10.24 0.40 -7.02
C MET A 10 -8.96 1.25 -6.90
N VAL A 11 -9.06 2.45 -6.33
CA VAL A 11 -8.00 3.44 -6.10
C VAL A 11 -7.09 2.95 -5.00
N THR A 12 -7.68 2.51 -3.91
CA THR A 12 -6.96 1.97 -2.77
C THR A 12 -6.00 0.84 -3.16
N PRO A 13 -6.41 -0.22 -3.88
CA PRO A 13 -5.46 -1.22 -4.39
C PRO A 13 -4.50 -0.68 -5.46
N ALA A 14 -4.92 0.30 -6.28
CA ALA A 14 -4.04 0.90 -7.30
C ALA A 14 -2.92 1.78 -6.70
N ILE A 15 -3.21 2.56 -5.65
CA ILE A 15 -2.24 3.38 -4.92
C ILE A 15 -1.17 2.50 -4.30
N VAL A 16 -1.57 1.40 -3.64
CA VAL A 16 -0.58 0.49 -3.05
C VAL A 16 0.26 -0.18 -4.13
N ARG A 17 -0.32 -0.50 -5.29
CA ARG A 17 0.44 -1.02 -6.45
C ARG A 17 1.51 -0.04 -6.94
N VAL A 18 1.18 1.25 -7.00
CA VAL A 18 2.14 2.31 -7.37
C VAL A 18 3.22 2.45 -6.30
N LEU A 19 2.84 2.47 -5.01
CA LEU A 19 3.78 2.52 -3.89
C LEU A 19 4.75 1.34 -3.87
N TYR A 20 4.27 0.12 -4.14
CA TYR A 20 5.11 -1.07 -4.25
C TYR A 20 6.17 -0.89 -5.35
N PHE A 21 5.75 -0.43 -6.53
CA PHE A 21 6.65 -0.24 -7.66
C PHE A 21 7.68 0.86 -7.37
N LEU A 22 7.25 1.96 -6.72
CA LEU A 22 8.12 3.06 -6.31
C LEU A 22 9.14 2.59 -5.25
N GLY A 23 8.70 1.82 -4.26
CA GLY A 23 9.55 1.26 -3.21
C GLY A 23 10.56 0.28 -3.78
N LEU A 24 10.15 -0.60 -4.70
CA LEU A 24 11.04 -1.53 -5.38
C LEU A 24 12.09 -0.79 -6.23
N LEU A 25 11.68 0.24 -6.98
CA LEU A 25 12.61 1.12 -7.71
C LEU A 25 13.61 1.78 -6.76
N GLY A 26 13.14 2.30 -5.62
CA GLY A 26 14.00 2.89 -4.60
C GLY A 26 15.07 1.91 -4.09
N VAL A 27 14.68 0.67 -3.77
CA VAL A 27 15.62 -0.38 -3.33
C VAL A 27 16.66 -0.68 -4.41
N ILE A 28 16.25 -0.78 -5.68
CA ILE A 28 17.17 -1.04 -6.81
C ILE A 28 18.16 0.12 -6.98
N VAL A 29 17.69 1.37 -6.92
CA VAL A 29 18.53 2.56 -7.05
C VAL A 29 19.52 2.65 -5.89
N LEU A 30 19.07 2.42 -4.66
CA LEU A 30 19.93 2.45 -3.47
C LEU A 30 20.98 1.33 -3.49
N ALA A 31 20.59 0.11 -3.87
CA ALA A 31 21.52 -1.00 -4.03
C ALA A 31 22.56 -0.71 -5.15
N GLY A 32 22.13 -0.15 -6.28
CA GLY A 32 23.02 0.27 -7.36
C GLY A 32 24.00 1.38 -6.94
N ALA A 33 23.53 2.37 -6.18
CA ALA A 33 24.38 3.43 -5.63
C ALA A 33 25.40 2.89 -4.60
N ALA A 34 25.02 1.91 -3.78
CA ALA A 34 25.92 1.26 -2.83
C ALA A 34 27.01 0.42 -3.54
N LEU A 35 26.67 -0.25 -4.64
CA LEU A 35 27.64 -0.96 -5.48
C LEU A 35 28.65 -0.01 -6.14
N TYR A 36 28.22 1.17 -6.60
CA TYR A 36 29.12 2.19 -7.16
C TYR A 36 30.16 2.67 -6.16
N GLN A 37 29.79 2.79 -4.88
CA GLN A 37 30.69 3.16 -3.78
C GLN A 37 31.60 2.02 -3.29
N ARG A 38 31.64 0.87 -3.99
CA ARG A 38 32.36 -0.37 -3.58
C ARG A 38 31.92 -0.92 -2.22
N GLN A 39 30.74 -0.56 -1.74
CA GLN A 39 30.22 -1.03 -0.48
C GLN A 39 29.34 -2.28 -0.70
N TYR A 40 29.98 -3.43 -0.92
CA TYR A 40 29.29 -4.68 -1.25
C TYR A 40 28.48 -5.26 -0.08
N LEU A 41 29.00 -5.14 1.14
CA LEU A 41 28.36 -5.68 2.34
C LEU A 41 27.00 -5.01 2.63
N PRO A 42 26.88 -3.67 2.68
CA PRO A 42 25.58 -3.04 2.88
C PRO A 42 24.69 -3.17 1.64
N ALA A 43 25.23 -3.20 0.42
CA ALA A 43 24.44 -3.43 -0.79
C ALA A 43 23.68 -4.76 -0.75
N PHE A 44 24.34 -5.85 -0.35
CA PHE A 44 23.70 -7.17 -0.27
C PHE A 44 22.63 -7.23 0.82
N THR A 45 22.94 -6.67 2.01
CA THR A 45 22.00 -6.58 3.12
C THR A 45 20.77 -5.75 2.75
N PHE A 46 20.95 -4.58 2.14
CA PHE A 46 19.84 -3.72 1.70
C PHE A 46 19.02 -4.35 0.59
N LEU A 47 19.63 -5.11 -0.31
CA LEU A 47 18.89 -5.77 -1.39
C LEU A 47 17.97 -6.86 -0.83
N ILE A 48 18.46 -7.67 0.11
CA ILE A 48 17.67 -8.72 0.75
C ILE A 48 16.63 -8.11 1.71
N PHE A 49 17.06 -7.34 2.71
CA PHE A 49 16.15 -6.77 3.71
C PHE A 49 15.23 -5.70 3.12
N GLY A 50 15.70 -4.90 2.17
CA GLY A 50 14.89 -3.88 1.50
C GLY A 50 13.83 -4.48 0.60
N ALA A 51 14.13 -5.53 -0.16
CA ALA A 51 13.13 -6.20 -0.98
C ALA A 51 12.06 -6.90 -0.12
N ILE A 52 12.47 -7.59 0.95
CA ILE A 52 11.55 -8.20 1.91
C ILE A 52 10.73 -7.14 2.65
N GLY A 53 11.38 -6.05 3.08
CA GLY A 53 10.74 -4.93 3.75
C GLY A 53 9.66 -4.29 2.89
N VAL A 54 9.95 -3.98 1.61
CA VAL A 54 8.98 -3.44 0.66
C VAL A 54 7.80 -4.38 0.44
N ARG A 55 8.03 -5.71 0.39
CA ARG A 55 6.95 -6.71 0.29
C ARG A 55 6.02 -6.65 1.51
N ILE A 56 6.59 -6.77 2.70
CA ILE A 56 5.83 -6.76 3.97
C ILE A 56 5.07 -5.44 4.12
N TYR A 57 5.73 -4.30 3.88
CA TYR A 57 5.08 -3.00 3.98
C TYR A 57 3.91 -2.87 3.01
N SER A 58 4.08 -3.36 1.77
CA SER A 58 3.02 -3.31 0.77
C SER A 58 1.83 -4.19 1.14
N GLU A 59 2.06 -5.38 1.68
CA GLU A 59 0.98 -6.25 2.18
C GLU A 59 0.25 -5.61 3.37
N LEU A 60 0.98 -5.03 4.32
CA LEU A 60 0.40 -4.33 5.47
C LEU A 60 -0.44 -3.12 5.03
N LEU A 61 0.03 -2.34 4.05
CA LEU A 61 -0.75 -1.23 3.49
C LEU A 61 -2.07 -1.73 2.90
N ILE A 62 -2.04 -2.78 2.07
CA ILE A 62 -3.26 -3.36 1.48
C ILE A 62 -4.23 -3.82 2.57
N VAL A 63 -3.72 -4.51 3.61
CA VAL A 63 -4.55 -5.01 4.72
C VAL A 63 -5.19 -3.86 5.48
N LEU A 64 -4.42 -2.82 5.83
CA LEU A 64 -4.90 -1.67 6.59
C LEU A 64 -5.98 -0.91 5.82
N PHE A 65 -5.77 -0.75 4.51
CA PHE A 65 -6.76 -0.19 3.61
C PHE A 65 -8.03 -1.05 3.49
N ARG A 66 -7.91 -2.38 3.41
CA ARG A 66 -9.08 -3.29 3.43
C ARG A 66 -9.89 -3.18 4.73
N ILE A 67 -9.21 -2.95 5.86
CA ILE A 67 -9.86 -2.74 7.15
C ILE A 67 -10.63 -1.41 7.13
N HIS A 68 -10.03 -0.35 6.59
CA HIS A 68 -10.69 0.96 6.45
C HIS A 68 -11.98 0.86 5.62
N ASP A 69 -11.92 0.23 4.44
CA ASP A 69 -13.10 0.00 3.58
C ASP A 69 -14.19 -0.78 4.32
N SER A 70 -13.80 -1.80 5.08
CA SER A 70 -14.73 -2.63 5.86
C SER A 70 -15.42 -1.80 6.94
N LEU A 71 -14.68 -0.97 7.67
CA LEU A 71 -15.20 -0.06 8.70
C LEU A 71 -16.19 0.96 8.14
N VAL A 72 -15.86 1.59 7.01
CA VAL A 72 -16.74 2.55 6.33
C VAL A 72 -18.03 1.86 5.89
N SER A 73 -17.94 0.64 5.35
CA SER A 73 -19.11 -0.12 4.90
C SER A 73 -20.04 -0.51 6.06
N ILE A 74 -19.50 -0.81 7.25
CA ILE A 74 -20.29 -1.14 8.45
C ILE A 74 -20.99 0.11 8.98
N ASN A 75 -20.31 1.25 9.01
CA ASN A 75 -20.88 2.52 9.46
C ASN A 75 -22.08 2.94 8.58
N GLN A 76 -21.93 2.80 7.26
CA GLN A 76 -22.99 3.11 6.31
C GLN A 76 -24.23 2.21 6.51
N GLN A 77 -24.03 0.89 6.66
CA GLN A 77 -25.11 -0.07 6.92
C GLN A 77 -25.86 0.20 8.23
N MET A 78 -25.14 0.64 9.27
CA MET A 78 -25.74 1.04 10.55
C MET A 78 -26.61 2.29 10.40
N LYS A 79 -26.15 3.26 9.61
CA LYS A 79 -26.90 4.51 9.35
C LYS A 79 -28.19 4.26 8.56
N ASP A 80 -28.13 3.41 7.55
CA ASP A 80 -29.31 3.06 6.73
C ASP A 80 -30.35 2.27 7.55
N ARG A 81 -29.90 1.33 8.40
CA ARG A 81 -30.79 0.61 9.34
C ARG A 81 -31.52 1.54 10.30
N ASN A 82 -30.82 2.53 10.86
CA ASN A 82 -31.42 3.50 11.77
C ASN A 82 -32.43 4.42 11.06
N SER A 83 -32.22 4.72 9.77
CA SER A 83 -33.16 5.52 8.99
C SER A 83 -34.39 4.75 8.51
N SER A 84 -34.32 3.42 8.41
CA SER A 84 -35.47 2.56 8.04
C SER A 84 -36.34 2.13 9.23
N GLY A 85 -35.89 2.41 10.45
CA GLY A 85 -36.62 2.11 11.69
C GLY A 85 -37.44 3.28 12.25
N LEU A 86 -37.51 4.41 11.51
CA LEU A 86 -38.34 5.58 11.83
C LEU A 86 -39.42 5.78 10.76
#